data_AF-A0A931FEF2-F1
#
_entry.id   AF-A0A931FEF2-F1
#
_cell.length_a   1.000
_cell.length_b   1.000
_cell.length_c   1.000
_cell.angle_alpha   90.00
_cell.angle_beta   90.00
_cell.angle_gamma   90.00
#
_symmetry.space_group_name_H-M   'P 1'
#
loop_
_entity.id
_entity.type
_entity.pdbx_description
1 polymer ?
#
loop_
_entity_poly.entity_id
_entity_poly.type
_entity_poly.pdbx_seq_one_letter_code
_entity_poly.pdbx_strand_id
1 'polypeptide(L)'
;MDLGLAWLADSGLEGAVPPNVPWVFGAGDGNLANYLWDGTRVRIVDFEDSGSSDRPFELAEITEHVGSWVGTPLDAEAFLDLFDLTDAERARLPDCRRLLALVWLFLLSFDDPRRRNPSGTAERQAARLVRLLGQPLSR
;
A
#
# COMPACT_ATOMS: atom_id res chain seq x y z
N MET A 1 -2.01 -4.55 -16.13
CA MET A 1 -1.25 -5.69 -15.60
C MET A 1 0.18 -5.66 -16.15
N ASP A 2 0.35 -5.72 -17.47
CA ASP A 2 1.68 -5.80 -18.13
C ASP A 2 2.68 -4.73 -17.69
N LEU A 3 2.27 -3.45 -17.63
CA LEU A 3 3.15 -2.37 -17.15
C LEU A 3 3.64 -2.60 -15.71
N GLY A 4 2.78 -3.14 -14.84
CA GLY A 4 3.16 -3.45 -13.46
C GLY A 4 4.11 -4.64 -13.38
N LEU A 5 3.89 -5.68 -14.18
CA LEU A 5 4.79 -6.83 -14.25
C LEU A 5 6.16 -6.45 -14.84
N ALA A 6 6.18 -5.60 -15.86
CA ALA A 6 7.42 -5.07 -16.42
C ALA A 6 8.20 -4.25 -15.37
N TRP A 7 7.51 -3.36 -14.66
CA TRP A 7 8.12 -2.62 -13.55
C TRP A 7 8.64 -3.55 -12.45
N LEU A 8 7.87 -4.58 -12.06
CA LEU A 8 8.27 -5.51 -11.00
C LEU A 8 9.57 -6.24 -11.37
N ALA A 9 9.68 -6.70 -12.62
CA ALA A 9 10.89 -7.35 -13.14
C ALA A 9 12.14 -6.45 -13.08
N ASP A 10 11.98 -5.14 -13.25
CA ASP A 10 13.07 -4.16 -13.24
C ASP A 10 13.31 -3.50 -11.86
N SER A 11 12.39 -3.70 -10.90
CA SER A 11 12.36 -2.96 -9.62
C SER A 11 13.50 -3.30 -8.66
N GLY A 12 14.08 -4.51 -8.77
CA GLY A 12 15.06 -5.02 -7.81
C GLY A 12 14.49 -5.30 -6.41
N LEU A 13 13.16 -5.28 -6.23
CA LEU A 13 12.49 -5.53 -4.94
C LEU A 13 12.64 -6.97 -4.42
N GLU A 14 13.10 -7.90 -5.24
CA GLU A 14 13.45 -9.27 -4.83
C GLU A 14 14.65 -9.32 -3.87
N GLY A 15 15.38 -8.20 -3.72
CA GLY A 15 16.49 -8.05 -2.77
C GLY A 15 16.05 -7.80 -1.32
N ALA A 16 16.99 -7.93 -0.37
CA ALA A 16 16.76 -7.61 1.03
C ALA A 16 16.32 -6.15 1.22
N VAL A 17 15.56 -5.88 2.31
CA VAL A 17 15.23 -4.51 2.76
C VAL A 17 16.51 -3.66 2.72
N PRO A 18 16.48 -2.46 2.11
CA PRO A 18 17.65 -1.59 2.04
C PRO A 18 18.27 -1.47 3.44
N PRO A 19 19.60 -1.59 3.59
CA PRO A 19 20.25 -1.70 4.90
C PRO A 19 20.00 -0.52 5.84
N ASN A 20 19.49 0.59 5.31
CA ASN A 20 19.22 1.84 6.03
C ASN A 20 17.73 2.03 6.41
N VAL A 21 16.86 1.05 6.15
CA VAL A 21 15.46 1.09 6.57
C VAL A 21 15.30 0.15 7.78
N PRO A 22 14.90 0.67 8.97
CA PRO A 22 14.74 -0.16 10.14
C PRO A 22 13.63 -1.21 9.98
N TRP A 23 13.88 -2.40 10.52
CA TRP A 23 12.85 -3.42 10.69
C TRP A 23 11.86 -2.99 11.77
N VAL A 24 10.58 -3.24 11.51
CA VAL A 24 9.48 -3.00 12.45
C VAL A 24 8.61 -4.25 12.56
N PHE A 25 7.81 -4.33 13.62
CA PHE A 25 6.69 -5.25 13.65
C PHE A 25 5.51 -4.61 12.91
N GLY A 26 5.19 -5.15 11.76
CA GLY A 26 4.10 -4.69 10.88
C GLY A 26 2.78 -5.39 11.19
N ALA A 27 1.67 -4.70 10.97
CA ALA A 27 0.33 -5.26 11.10
C ALA A 27 0.02 -6.25 9.96
N GLY A 28 0.56 -5.99 8.76
CA GLY A 28 0.42 -6.87 7.60
C GLY A 28 -0.86 -6.66 6.77
N ASP A 29 -1.90 -6.04 7.34
CA ASP A 29 -3.11 -5.64 6.63
C ASP A 29 -3.44 -4.16 6.87
N GLY A 30 -3.30 -3.35 5.81
CA GLY A 30 -3.58 -1.91 5.82
C GLY A 30 -5.06 -1.52 5.79
N ASN A 31 -5.98 -2.47 5.92
CA ASN A 31 -7.41 -2.20 5.90
C ASN A 31 -7.84 -1.24 7.01
N LEU A 32 -8.40 -0.08 6.64
CA LEU A 32 -8.89 0.93 7.60
C LEU A 32 -9.95 0.39 8.58
N ALA A 33 -10.64 -0.70 8.25
CA ALA A 33 -11.56 -1.37 9.17
C ALA A 33 -10.87 -1.95 10.42
N ASN A 34 -9.55 -2.20 10.35
CA ASN A 34 -8.74 -2.71 11.46
C ASN A 34 -8.28 -1.60 12.42
N TYR A 35 -8.59 -0.33 12.14
CA TYR A 35 -8.22 0.83 12.94
C TYR A 35 -9.44 1.42 13.65
N LEU A 36 -9.57 1.11 14.94
CA LEU A 36 -10.71 1.49 15.76
C LEU A 36 -10.42 2.78 16.53
N TRP A 37 -11.18 3.84 16.27
CA TRP A 37 -11.10 5.10 17.01
C TRP A 37 -12.07 5.10 18.19
N ASP A 38 -11.56 5.27 19.42
CA ASP A 38 -12.38 5.32 20.63
C ASP A 38 -12.73 6.75 21.10
N GLY A 39 -12.44 7.77 20.28
CA GLY A 39 -12.56 9.17 20.66
C GLY A 39 -11.29 9.78 21.23
N THR A 40 -10.29 8.97 21.59
CA THR A 40 -9.01 9.44 22.16
C THR A 40 -7.77 8.80 21.53
N ARG A 41 -7.85 7.52 21.14
CA ARG A 41 -6.75 6.81 20.50
C ARG A 41 -7.25 5.87 19.42
N VAL A 42 -6.37 5.56 18.49
CA VAL A 42 -6.57 4.48 17.51
C VAL A 42 -6.07 3.18 18.12
N ARG A 43 -6.87 2.11 17.99
CA ARG A 43 -6.50 0.74 18.34
C ARG A 43 -6.48 -0.09 17.08
N ILE A 44 -5.42 -0.88 16.92
CA ILE A 44 -5.25 -1.77 15.78
C ILE A 44 -5.72 -3.16 16.21
N VAL A 45 -6.44 -3.85 15.34
CA VAL A 45 -6.87 -5.25 15.51
C VAL A 45 -6.46 -6.07 14.29
N ASP A 46 -6.71 -7.38 14.34
CA ASP A 46 -6.47 -8.31 13.24
C ASP A 46 -4.99 -8.47 12.84
N PHE A 47 -4.24 -9.18 13.69
CA PHE A 47 -2.80 -9.38 13.55
C PHE A 47 -2.43 -10.73 12.89
N GLU A 48 -3.36 -11.34 12.14
CA GLU A 48 -3.12 -12.67 11.56
C GLU A 48 -2.04 -12.69 10.47
N ASP A 49 -1.87 -11.57 9.77
CA ASP A 49 -0.83 -11.35 8.76
C ASP A 49 0.39 -10.58 9.30
N SER A 50 0.47 -10.34 10.60
CA SER A 50 1.54 -9.54 11.20
C SER A 50 2.89 -10.22 11.21
N GLY A 51 3.96 -9.43 11.08
CA GLY A 51 5.30 -9.98 10.99
C GLY A 51 6.41 -8.92 10.90
N SER A 52 7.58 -9.38 10.48
CA SER A 52 8.73 -8.51 10.24
C SER A 52 8.50 -7.71 8.97
N SER A 53 8.52 -6.38 9.08
CA SER A 53 8.23 -5.45 7.98
C SER A 53 9.12 -4.21 8.06
N ASP A 54 8.82 -3.21 7.24
CA ASP A 54 9.39 -1.87 7.32
C ASP A 54 8.30 -0.78 7.24
N ARG A 55 8.57 0.39 7.81
CA ARG A 55 7.57 1.47 7.90
C ARG A 55 7.06 1.93 6.53
N PRO A 56 7.88 2.10 5.47
CA PRO A 56 7.40 2.39 4.12
C PRO A 56 6.40 1.37 3.59
N PHE A 57 6.66 0.08 3.80
CA PHE A 57 5.76 -0.99 3.39
C PHE A 57 4.42 -0.92 4.12
N GLU A 58 4.43 -0.78 5.45
CA GLU A 58 3.19 -0.67 6.25
C GLU A 58 2.35 0.56 5.90
N LEU A 59 3.00 1.70 5.61
CA LEU A 59 2.28 2.90 5.16
C LEU A 59 1.74 2.73 3.73
N ALA A 60 2.45 2.02 2.88
CA ALA A 60 1.99 1.67 1.55
C ALA A 60 0.77 0.71 1.61
N GLU A 61 0.76 -0.26 2.53
CA GLU A 61 -0.40 -1.12 2.77
C GLU A 61 -1.65 -0.28 3.06
N ILE A 62 -1.56 0.65 4.01
CA ILE A 62 -2.70 1.52 4.35
C ILE A 62 -3.13 2.37 3.14
N THR A 63 -2.18 3.01 2.44
CA THR A 63 -2.53 3.96 1.37
C THR A 63 -3.04 3.29 0.09
N GLU A 64 -2.65 2.04 -0.15
CA GLU A 64 -2.96 1.31 -1.38
C GLU A 64 -4.04 0.23 -1.21
N HIS A 65 -4.37 -0.14 0.03
CA HIS A 65 -5.49 -1.02 0.33
C HIS A 65 -6.79 -0.52 -0.32
N VAL A 66 -7.56 -1.44 -0.92
CA VAL A 66 -8.80 -1.11 -1.66
C VAL A 66 -9.82 -0.33 -0.81
N GLY A 67 -9.93 -0.71 0.47
CA GLY A 67 -10.78 -0.04 1.46
C GLY A 67 -10.45 1.44 1.69
N SER A 68 -9.22 1.87 1.39
CA SER A 68 -8.77 3.25 1.64
C SER A 68 -9.27 4.26 0.61
N TRP A 69 -9.90 3.81 -0.48
CA TRP A 69 -10.38 4.71 -1.54
C TRP A 69 -11.73 4.32 -2.16
N VAL A 70 -12.25 3.13 -1.87
CA VAL A 70 -13.58 2.69 -2.33
C VAL A 70 -14.71 3.37 -1.54
N GLY A 71 -14.54 3.60 -0.24
CA GLY A 71 -15.50 4.27 0.63
C GLY A 71 -15.23 5.77 0.77
N THR A 72 -15.14 6.27 2.01
CA THR A 72 -14.59 7.59 2.29
C THR A 72 -13.09 7.55 1.99
N PRO A 73 -12.62 8.27 0.95
CA PRO A 73 -11.24 8.16 0.54
C PRO A 73 -10.31 8.79 1.57
N LEU A 74 -9.28 8.04 1.95
CA LEU A 74 -8.11 8.55 2.63
C LEU A 74 -7.34 9.45 1.66
N ASP A 75 -7.04 10.67 2.08
CA ASP A 75 -6.02 11.47 1.41
C ASP A 75 -4.65 10.87 1.74
N ALA A 76 -4.11 10.09 0.81
CA ALA A 76 -2.87 9.36 1.00
C ALA A 76 -1.68 10.29 1.24
N GLU A 77 -1.62 11.44 0.55
CA GLU A 77 -0.48 12.36 0.71
C GLU A 77 -0.56 13.07 2.07
N ALA A 78 -1.74 13.60 2.42
CA ALA A 78 -1.92 14.21 3.74
C ALA A 78 -1.73 13.21 4.89
N PHE A 79 -2.07 11.92 4.69
CA PHE A 79 -1.77 10.86 5.65
C PHE A 79 -0.27 10.60 5.79
N LEU A 80 0.44 10.47 4.68
CA LEU A 80 1.89 10.23 4.67
C LEU A 80 2.66 11.41 5.28
N ASP A 81 2.20 12.65 5.09
CA ASP A 81 2.77 13.86 5.67
C ASP A 81 2.71 13.90 7.22
N LEU A 82 1.91 13.04 7.85
CA LEU A 82 1.87 12.90 9.31
C LEU A 82 3.09 12.15 9.88
N PHE A 83 3.88 11.51 9.02
CA PHE A 83 5.01 10.68 9.42
C PHE A 83 6.34 11.36 9.09
N ASP A 84 7.18 11.50 10.11
CA ASP A 84 8.56 11.92 9.92
C ASP A 84 9.38 10.73 9.39
N LEU A 85 9.36 10.56 8.07
CA LEU A 85 10.15 9.56 7.36
C LEU A 85 11.62 9.98 7.29
N THR A 86 12.54 9.03 7.35
CA THR A 86 13.94 9.25 6.97
C THR A 86 14.07 9.34 5.44
N ASP A 87 15.22 9.79 4.95
CA ASP A 87 15.47 9.83 3.50
C ASP A 87 15.43 8.44 2.87
N ALA A 88 15.92 7.41 3.57
CA ALA A 88 15.88 6.03 3.11
C ALA A 88 14.43 5.50 3.01
N GLU A 89 13.58 5.85 3.98
CA GLU A 89 12.16 5.49 3.96
C GLU A 89 11.39 6.23 2.86
N ARG A 90 11.66 7.53 2.68
CA ARG A 90 11.10 8.32 1.57
C ARG A 90 11.48 7.73 0.20
N ALA A 91 12.72 7.27 0.04
CA ALA A 91 13.19 6.67 -1.20
C ALA A 91 12.54 5.30 -1.47
N ARG A 92 12.24 4.52 -0.42
CA ARG A 92 11.63 3.18 -0.51
C ARG A 92 10.12 3.23 -0.74
N LEU A 93 9.42 4.21 -0.16
CA LEU A 93 7.96 4.29 -0.16
C LEU A 93 7.32 4.22 -1.56
N PRO A 94 7.81 4.90 -2.62
CA PRO A 94 7.22 4.81 -3.94
C PRO A 94 7.17 3.38 -4.49
N ASP A 95 8.20 2.57 -4.25
CA ASP A 95 8.25 1.20 -4.74
C ASP A 95 7.32 0.28 -3.95
N CYS A 96 7.21 0.47 -2.63
CA CYS A 96 6.20 -0.21 -1.82
C CYS A 96 4.78 0.11 -2.31
N ARG A 97 4.48 1.38 -2.59
CA ARG A 97 3.16 1.79 -3.10
C ARG A 97 2.86 1.20 -4.48
N ARG A 98 3.84 1.16 -5.39
CA ARG A 98 3.67 0.51 -6.71
C ARG A 98 3.44 -0.99 -6.58
N LEU A 99 4.20 -1.66 -5.72
CA LEU A 99 4.06 -3.09 -5.46
C LEU A 99 2.64 -3.41 -4.96
N LEU A 100 2.19 -2.71 -3.92
CA LEU A 100 0.89 -2.99 -3.32
C LEU A 100 -0.26 -2.57 -4.23
N ALA A 101 -0.10 -1.49 -5.01
CA ALA A 101 -1.07 -1.15 -6.03
C ALA A 101 -1.22 -2.28 -7.09
N LEU A 102 -0.11 -2.92 -7.47
CA LEU A 102 -0.10 -4.07 -8.37
C LEU A 102 -0.70 -5.33 -7.73
N VAL A 103 -0.37 -5.63 -6.47
CA VAL A 103 -0.95 -6.77 -5.73
C VAL A 103 -2.46 -6.64 -5.64
N TRP A 104 -2.98 -5.47 -5.26
CA TRP A 104 -4.43 -5.23 -5.22
C TRP A 104 -5.08 -5.34 -6.59
N LEU A 105 -4.43 -4.87 -7.66
CA LEU A 105 -4.94 -5.08 -9.02
C LEU A 105 -5.01 -6.57 -9.39
N PHE A 106 -3.99 -7.34 -9.01
CA PHE A 106 -3.96 -8.79 -9.21
C PHE A 106 -5.11 -9.46 -8.45
N LEU A 107 -5.27 -9.19 -7.16
CA LEU A 107 -6.36 -9.77 -6.35
C LEU A 107 -7.75 -9.41 -6.91
N LEU A 108 -7.96 -8.16 -7.29
CA LEU A 108 -9.22 -7.69 -7.88
C LEU A 108 -9.52 -8.31 -9.26
N SER A 109 -8.49 -8.78 -9.99
CA SER A 109 -8.69 -9.42 -11.30
C SER A 109 -9.34 -10.81 -11.22
N PHE A 110 -9.40 -11.40 -10.03
CA PHE A 110 -10.04 -12.68 -9.75
C PHE A 110 -11.37 -12.55 -8.96
N ASP A 111 -11.91 -11.33 -8.81
CA ASP A 111 -13.10 -11.07 -7.98
C ASP A 111 -14.43 -11.39 -8.75
N ASP A 112 -15.35 -12.20 -8.16
CA ASP A 112 -16.74 -12.46 -8.64
C ASP A 112 -17.65 -13.07 -7.52
N PRO A 113 -18.97 -13.28 -7.71
CA PRO A 113 -20.14 -12.39 -7.61
C PRO A 113 -20.93 -12.57 -6.28
N ARG A 114 -20.50 -11.96 -5.18
CA ARG A 114 -21.43 -11.36 -4.20
C ARG A 114 -21.08 -9.87 -3.93
N ARG A 115 -20.29 -9.31 -4.86
CA ARG A 115 -19.70 -7.96 -4.97
C ARG A 115 -19.40 -7.29 -3.62
N ARG A 116 -18.30 -7.75 -2.98
CA ARG A 116 -17.67 -7.06 -1.84
C ARG A 116 -17.19 -5.66 -2.25
N ASN A 117 -16.70 -5.52 -3.48
CA ASN A 117 -16.25 -4.25 -4.05
C ASN A 117 -17.24 -3.71 -5.10
N PRO A 118 -17.42 -2.38 -5.20
CA PRO A 118 -18.23 -1.77 -6.26
C PRO A 118 -17.73 -2.10 -7.67
N SER A 119 -18.64 -2.04 -8.65
CA SER A 119 -18.26 -2.14 -10.06
C SER A 119 -17.25 -1.05 -10.43
N GLY A 120 -16.23 -1.37 -11.23
CA GLY A 120 -15.20 -0.39 -11.60
C GLY A 120 -13.99 -0.35 -10.68
N THR A 121 -13.97 -1.15 -9.61
CA THR A 121 -12.87 -1.14 -8.62
C THR A 121 -11.55 -1.59 -9.25
N ALA A 122 -11.55 -2.66 -10.06
CA ALA A 122 -10.33 -3.11 -10.75
C ALA A 122 -9.79 -2.06 -11.72
N GLU A 123 -10.67 -1.38 -12.47
CA GLU A 123 -10.31 -0.33 -13.43
C GLU A 123 -9.74 0.91 -12.71
N ARG A 124 -10.36 1.31 -11.59
CA ARG A 124 -9.83 2.39 -10.75
C ARG A 124 -8.47 2.04 -10.16
N GLN A 125 -8.29 0.79 -9.72
CA GLN A 125 -6.99 0.31 -9.21
C GLN A 125 -5.93 0.29 -10.32
N ALA A 126 -6.29 -0.13 -11.53
CA ALA A 126 -5.39 -0.06 -12.69
C ALA A 126 -4.96 1.38 -13.00
N ALA A 127 -5.89 2.33 -13.00
CA ALA A 127 -5.58 3.74 -13.21
C ALA A 127 -4.69 4.32 -12.10
N ARG A 128 -4.86 3.86 -10.86
CA ARG A 128 -4.01 4.22 -9.72
C ARG A 128 -2.58 3.70 -9.90
N LEU A 129 -2.43 2.42 -10.22
CA LEU A 129 -1.11 1.82 -10.53
C LEU A 129 -0.41 2.60 -11.65
N VAL A 130 -1.10 2.90 -12.77
CA VAL A 130 -0.52 3.68 -13.88
C VAL A 130 -0.02 5.04 -13.41
N ARG A 131 -0.75 5.73 -12.53
CA ARG A 131 -0.31 7.02 -11.98
C ARG A 131 0.96 6.89 -11.15
N LEU A 132 1.05 5.88 -10.29
CA LEU A 132 2.23 5.62 -9.45
C LEU A 132 3.47 5.23 -10.29
N LEU A 133 3.26 4.48 -11.37
CA LEU A 133 4.34 4.13 -12.32
C LEU A 133 4.83 5.36 -13.12
N GLY A 134 3.95 6.32 -13.39
CA GLY A 134 4.31 7.58 -14.06
C GLY A 134 5.00 8.62 -13.18
N GLN A 135 5.01 8.42 -11.85
CA GLN A 135 5.72 9.30 -10.92
C GLN A 135 7.22 9.00 -10.96
N PRO A 136 8.09 10.02 -11.05
CA PRO A 136 9.52 9.81 -10.93
C PRO A 136 9.86 9.22 -9.56
N LEU A 137 10.83 8.30 -9.53
CA LEU A 137 11.51 7.94 -8.29
C LEU A 137 12.21 9.20 -7.76
N SER A 138 11.74 9.74 -6.64
CA SER A 138 12.46 10.77 -5.91
C SER A 138 13.82 10.18 -5.51
N ARG A 139 14.89 10.61 -6.21
CA ARG A 139 16.27 10.25 -5.91
C ARG A 139 16.82 11.15 -4.80
#